data_AF-A0A523S4V4-F1
#
_entry.id   AF-A0A523S4V4-F1
#
_cell.length_a   1.000
_cell.length_b   1.000
_cell.length_c   1.000
_cell.angle_alpha   90.00
_cell.angle_beta   90.00
_cell.angle_gamma   90.00
#
_symmetry.space_group_name_H-M   'P 1'
#
loop_
_entity.id
_entity.type
_entity.pdbx_description
1 polymer ?
#
loop_
_entity_poly.entity_id
_entity_poly.type
_entity_poly.pdbx_seq_one_letter_code
_entity_poly.pdbx_strand_id
1 'polypeptide(L)'
;MRKVYFLGAGATKAVARAVPSTKKLLEYAFQNSGSLEVAEELRETKAFMSQVFHDRKRLPNLEDILSFIDYSIRVRPSSATHHGVEDLVRLRNNVVKIICAVLEQNLRRLDSNATEEFADKVDRDDVIISTNYDIVADNALYSGRGNIN
;
A
#
# COMPACT_ATOMS: atom_id res chain seq x y z
N MET A 1 -24.17 -6.72 22.26
CA MET A 1 -24.79 -5.90 21.18
C MET A 1 -23.78 -5.85 20.06
N ARG A 2 -24.15 -6.28 18.85
CA ARG A 2 -23.24 -6.34 17.70
C ARG A 2 -22.86 -4.92 17.27
N LYS A 3 -21.58 -4.61 17.18
CA LYS A 3 -21.06 -3.31 16.76
C LYS A 3 -20.58 -3.39 15.32
N VAL A 4 -20.65 -2.26 14.63
CA VAL A 4 -20.08 -2.09 13.29
C VAL A 4 -19.04 -0.97 13.39
N TYR A 5 -17.78 -1.32 13.14
CA TYR A 5 -16.67 -0.38 13.10
C TYR A 5 -16.40 0.01 11.65
N PHE A 6 -16.36 1.32 11.37
CA PHE A 6 -16.04 1.85 10.05
C PHE A 6 -14.68 2.53 10.09
N LEU A 7 -13.71 1.93 9.41
CA LEU A 7 -12.33 2.39 9.39
C LEU A 7 -11.96 2.94 8.01
N GLY A 8 -11.17 3.99 8.00
CA GLY A 8 -10.68 4.61 6.78
C GLY A 8 -9.35 5.30 7.03
N ALA A 9 -8.76 5.89 5.99
CA ALA A 9 -7.41 6.45 6.03
C ALA A 9 -7.16 7.48 7.17
N GLY A 10 -8.21 8.06 7.74
CA GLY A 10 -8.13 8.94 8.91
C GLY A 10 -7.83 8.22 10.24
N ALA A 11 -8.29 6.99 10.43
CA ALA A 11 -8.07 6.21 11.66
C ALA A 11 -6.60 5.84 11.81
N THR A 12 -5.98 5.31 10.75
CA THR A 12 -4.53 5.10 10.69
C THR A 12 -3.74 6.40 10.94
N LYS A 13 -4.14 7.54 10.35
CA LYS A 13 -3.47 8.83 10.59
C LYS A 13 -3.62 9.36 12.01
N ALA A 14 -4.70 9.03 12.70
CA ALA A 14 -4.94 9.44 14.09
C ALA A 14 -3.94 8.77 15.05
N VAL A 15 -3.61 7.49 14.79
CA VAL A 15 -2.71 6.71 15.65
C VAL A 15 -1.26 6.69 15.15
N ALA A 16 -1.06 6.94 13.86
CA ALA A 16 0.21 6.75 13.18
C ALA A 16 0.46 7.88 12.16
N ARG A 17 0.74 9.09 12.66
CA ARG A 17 0.90 10.30 11.82
C ARG A 17 1.98 10.13 10.73
N ALA A 18 3.04 9.38 11.04
CA ALA A 18 4.18 9.14 10.14
C ALA A 18 3.85 8.19 8.97
N VAL A 19 2.77 7.42 9.05
CA VAL A 19 2.41 6.44 8.02
C VAL A 19 1.89 7.17 6.78
N PRO A 20 2.40 6.89 5.58
CA PRO A 20 1.90 7.51 4.36
C PRO A 20 0.44 7.10 4.08
N SER A 21 -0.35 8.01 3.52
CA SER A 21 -1.65 7.63 2.94
C SER A 21 -1.44 6.86 1.63
N THR A 22 -2.45 6.13 1.15
CA THR A 22 -2.40 5.39 -0.12
C THR A 22 -1.86 6.23 -1.28
N LYS A 23 -2.30 7.49 -1.38
CA LYS A 23 -1.85 8.44 -2.41
C LYS A 23 -0.37 8.81 -2.33
N LYS A 24 0.25 8.65 -1.15
CA LYS A 24 1.65 9.00 -0.87
C LYS A 24 2.56 7.78 -0.66
N LEU A 25 2.03 6.55 -0.77
CA LEU A 25 2.79 5.33 -0.53
C LEU A 25 4.04 5.25 -1.41
N LEU A 26 3.87 5.52 -2.70
CA LEU A 26 4.97 5.41 -3.66
C LEU A 26 6.02 6.52 -3.48
N GLU A 27 5.57 7.74 -3.21
CA GLU A 27 6.46 8.85 -2.87
C GLU A 27 7.29 8.52 -1.62
N TYR A 28 6.63 8.01 -0.58
CA TYR A 28 7.28 7.54 0.63
C TYR A 28 8.30 6.44 0.33
N ALA A 29 7.96 5.47 -0.51
CA ALA A 29 8.85 4.39 -0.88
C ALA A 29 10.12 4.89 -1.58
N PHE A 30 9.99 5.86 -2.49
CA PHE A 30 11.15 6.47 -3.16
C PHE A 30 12.04 7.26 -2.19
N GLN A 31 11.43 8.02 -1.27
CA GLN A 31 12.17 8.79 -0.26
C GLN A 31 12.87 7.91 0.78
N ASN A 32 12.32 6.73 1.07
CA ASN A 32 12.82 5.79 2.09
C ASN A 32 13.49 4.54 1.49
N SER A 33 13.88 4.61 0.21
CA SER A 33 14.39 3.46 -0.57
C SER A 33 15.57 2.73 0.09
N GLY A 34 16.45 3.44 0.81
CA GLY A 34 17.57 2.83 1.53
C GLY A 34 17.20 2.03 2.79
N SER A 35 15.93 2.08 3.21
CA SER A 35 15.43 1.41 4.41
C SER A 35 14.41 0.29 4.11
N LEU A 36 14.10 0.08 2.83
CA LEU A 36 13.14 -0.90 2.37
C LEU A 36 13.87 -2.05 1.68
N GLU A 37 13.49 -3.29 1.99
CA GLU A 37 14.04 -4.52 1.37
C GLU A 37 13.46 -4.77 -0.03
N VAL A 38 13.35 -3.71 -0.85
CA VAL A 38 12.79 -3.73 -2.22
C VAL A 38 13.54 -2.74 -3.14
N ALA A 39 14.83 -2.55 -2.90
CA ALA A 39 15.64 -1.54 -3.60
C ALA A 39 15.70 -1.77 -5.12
N GLU A 40 15.74 -3.04 -5.55
CA GLU A 40 15.75 -3.39 -6.97
C GLU A 40 14.40 -3.10 -7.62
N GLU A 41 13.29 -3.54 -7.02
CA GLU A 41 11.95 -3.25 -7.49
C GLU A 41 11.68 -1.74 -7.57
N LEU A 42 12.16 -0.97 -6.58
CA LEU A 42 12.07 0.49 -6.57
C LEU A 42 12.82 1.11 -7.75
N ARG A 43 14.04 0.64 -8.02
CA ARG A 43 14.85 1.12 -9.13
C ARG A 43 14.18 0.86 -10.48
N GLU A 44 13.69 -0.37 -10.70
CA GLU A 44 12.98 -0.74 -11.92
C GLU A 44 11.70 0.07 -12.12
N THR A 45 10.90 0.19 -11.05
CA THR A 45 9.66 0.96 -11.07
C THR A 45 9.93 2.43 -11.38
N LYS A 46 10.97 3.01 -10.77
CA LYS A 46 11.36 4.40 -11.02
C LYS A 46 11.82 4.59 -12.47
N ALA A 47 12.62 3.67 -13.02
CA ALA A 47 13.07 3.74 -14.41
C ALA A 47 11.90 3.69 -15.39
N PHE A 48 10.94 2.77 -15.18
CA PHE A 48 9.73 2.71 -15.98
C PHE A 48 8.92 4.01 -15.92
N MET A 49 8.73 4.55 -14.71
CA MET A 49 7.97 5.77 -14.54
C MET A 49 8.62 6.96 -15.23
N SER A 50 9.95 7.06 -15.19
CA SER A 50 10.70 8.08 -15.93
C SER A 50 10.59 7.95 -17.44
N GLN A 51 10.30 6.76 -17.98
CA GLN A 51 10.05 6.57 -19.41
C GLN A 51 8.60 6.95 -19.79
N VAL A 52 7.62 6.43 -19.04
CA VAL A 52 6.20 6.53 -19.39
C VAL A 52 5.58 7.87 -18.98
N PHE A 53 6.02 8.44 -17.87
CA PHE A 53 5.44 9.65 -17.28
C PHE A 53 6.42 10.85 -17.30
N HIS A 54 7.38 10.87 -18.23
CA HIS A 54 8.44 11.88 -18.31
C HIS A 54 7.94 13.33 -18.33
N ASP A 55 6.79 13.59 -18.96
CA ASP A 55 6.22 14.93 -19.09
C ASP A 55 5.40 15.40 -17.87
N ARG A 56 5.25 14.56 -16.84
CA ARG A 56 4.48 14.94 -15.66
C ARG A 56 5.33 15.73 -14.67
N LYS A 57 4.88 16.94 -14.34
CA LYS A 57 5.47 17.79 -13.27
C LYS A 57 5.42 17.16 -11.87
N ARG A 58 4.58 16.14 -11.67
CA ARG A 58 4.41 15.44 -10.40
C ARG A 58 4.46 13.94 -10.63
N LEU A 59 5.03 13.25 -9.65
CA LEU A 59 5.01 11.80 -9.60
C LEU A 59 3.55 11.31 -9.68
N PRO A 60 3.19 10.40 -10.60
CA PRO A 60 1.86 9.81 -10.62
C PRO A 60 1.61 9.06 -9.30
N ASN A 61 0.36 9.05 -8.88
CA ASN A 61 -0.03 8.29 -7.70
C ASN A 61 -0.04 6.78 -8.04
N LEU A 62 -0.25 5.96 -7.01
CA LEU A 62 -0.27 4.52 -7.18
C LEU A 62 -1.37 4.01 -8.12
N GLU A 63 -2.58 4.60 -8.03
CA GLU A 63 -3.74 4.22 -8.85
C GLU A 63 -3.49 4.47 -10.34
N ASP A 64 -2.88 5.60 -10.68
CA ASP A 64 -2.51 5.97 -12.04
C ASP A 64 -1.56 4.94 -12.65
N ILE A 65 -0.57 4.48 -11.88
CA ILE A 65 0.45 3.53 -12.35
C ILE A 65 -0.17 2.15 -12.56
N LEU A 66 -0.91 1.64 -11.57
CA LEU A 66 -1.56 0.33 -11.67
C LEU A 66 -2.58 0.31 -12.82
N SER A 67 -3.38 1.37 -12.95
CA SER A 67 -4.35 1.51 -14.03
C SER A 67 -3.66 1.53 -15.40
N PHE A 68 -2.54 2.25 -15.53
CA PHE A 68 -1.75 2.28 -16.76
C PHE A 68 -1.21 0.91 -17.12
N ILE A 69 -0.65 0.19 -16.15
CA ILE A 69 -0.09 -1.16 -16.35
C ILE A 69 -1.20 -2.13 -16.78
N ASP A 70 -2.32 -2.15 -16.05
CA ASP A 70 -3.44 -3.05 -16.34
C ASP A 70 -4.10 -2.75 -17.69
N TYR A 71 -4.17 -1.47 -18.07
CA TYR A 71 -4.62 -1.08 -19.40
C TYR A 71 -3.65 -1.56 -20.48
N SER A 72 -2.35 -1.36 -20.28
CA SER A 72 -1.30 -1.72 -21.24
C SER A 72 -1.20 -3.25 -21.44
N ILE A 73 -1.42 -4.03 -20.38
CA ILE A 73 -1.52 -5.49 -20.46
C ILE A 73 -2.75 -5.89 -21.29
N ARG A 74 -3.91 -5.27 -21.04
CA ARG A 74 -5.18 -5.61 -21.71
C ARG A 74 -5.20 -5.28 -23.20
N VAL A 75 -4.68 -4.12 -23.58
CA VAL A 75 -4.68 -3.66 -24.98
C VAL A 75 -3.54 -4.31 -25.79
N ARG A 76 -2.69 -5.12 -25.13
CA ARG A 76 -1.35 -5.53 -25.58
C ARG A 76 -0.41 -4.33 -25.72
N PRO A 77 0.91 -4.51 -25.55
CA PRO A 77 1.82 -3.38 -25.58
C PRO A 77 1.76 -2.70 -26.94
N SER A 78 1.33 -1.44 -26.95
CA SER A 78 1.63 -0.57 -28.08
C SER A 78 3.14 -0.30 -28.08
N SER A 79 3.69 0.09 -29.22
CA SER A 79 5.10 0.48 -29.36
C SER A 79 5.54 1.62 -28.42
N ALA A 80 4.61 2.24 -27.68
CA ALA A 80 4.86 3.33 -26.75
C ALA A 80 5.67 2.93 -25.51
N THR A 81 5.56 1.69 -25.02
CA THR A 81 6.27 1.30 -23.78
C THR A 81 7.60 0.60 -24.04
N HIS A 82 7.89 0.08 -25.24
CA HIS A 82 9.01 -0.85 -25.50
C HIS A 82 9.03 -2.11 -24.60
N HIS A 83 8.04 -2.27 -23.71
CA HIS A 83 7.94 -3.32 -22.70
C HIS A 83 6.99 -4.40 -23.19
N GLY A 84 7.38 -5.67 -23.08
CA GLY A 84 6.49 -6.79 -23.34
C GLY A 84 5.40 -6.93 -22.28
N VAL A 85 4.41 -7.80 -22.53
CA VAL A 85 3.39 -8.13 -21.51
C VAL A 85 4.04 -8.66 -20.23
N GLU A 86 5.07 -9.49 -20.37
CA GLU A 86 5.80 -10.07 -19.23
C GLU A 86 6.49 -9.00 -18.38
N ASP A 87 7.08 -7.98 -19.02
CA ASP A 87 7.69 -6.85 -18.32
C ASP A 87 6.66 -6.04 -17.54
N LEU A 88 5.49 -5.81 -18.13
CA LEU A 88 4.39 -5.10 -17.47
C LEU A 88 3.82 -5.90 -16.29
N VAL A 89 3.71 -7.22 -16.41
CA VAL A 89 3.29 -8.09 -15.30
C VAL A 89 4.35 -8.07 -14.18
N ARG A 90 5.64 -8.16 -14.53
CA ARG A 90 6.75 -8.04 -13.56
C ARG A 90 6.69 -6.71 -12.84
N LEU A 91 6.50 -5.61 -13.58
CA LEU A 91 6.37 -4.27 -13.01
C LEU A 91 5.17 -4.15 -12.06
N ARG A 92 4.00 -4.71 -12.43
CA ARG A 92 2.84 -4.75 -11.54
C ARG A 92 3.20 -5.42 -10.21
N ASN A 93 3.86 -6.57 -10.28
CA ASN A 93 4.28 -7.31 -9.09
C ASN A 93 5.32 -6.54 -8.26
N ASN A 94 6.24 -5.83 -8.91
CA ASN A 94 7.20 -4.95 -8.23
C ASN A 94 6.48 -3.83 -7.45
N VAL A 95 5.50 -3.16 -8.09
CA VAL A 95 4.68 -2.13 -7.43
C VAL A 95 3.95 -2.71 -6.21
N VAL A 96 3.38 -3.91 -6.34
CA VAL A 96 2.72 -4.60 -5.22
C VAL A 96 3.70 -4.90 -4.09
N LYS A 97 4.88 -5.45 -4.39
CA LYS A 97 5.94 -5.70 -3.39
C LYS A 97 6.36 -4.43 -2.68
N ILE A 98 6.51 -3.32 -3.40
CA ILE A 98 6.87 -2.02 -2.82
C ILE A 98 5.81 -1.56 -1.82
N ILE A 99 4.52 -1.70 -2.16
CA ILE A 99 3.44 -1.40 -1.24
C ILE A 99 3.58 -2.27 0.01
N CYS A 100 3.66 -3.59 -0.15
CA CYS A 100 3.79 -4.53 0.96
C CYS A 100 4.97 -4.16 1.87
N ALA A 101 6.15 -3.87 1.31
CA ALA A 101 7.32 -3.48 2.08
C ALA A 101 7.10 -2.17 2.88
N VAL A 102 6.45 -1.17 2.28
CA VAL A 102 6.09 0.06 3.01
C VAL A 102 5.09 -0.24 4.11
N LEU A 103 4.07 -1.06 3.86
CA LEU A 103 3.08 -1.42 4.87
C LEU A 103 3.75 -2.17 6.03
N GLU A 104 4.49 -3.24 5.75
CA GLU A 104 5.21 -4.03 6.76
C GLU A 104 6.15 -3.19 7.60
N GLN A 105 6.94 -2.30 6.98
CA GLN A 105 7.83 -1.40 7.71
C GLN A 105 7.06 -0.49 8.66
N ASN A 106 5.89 0.00 8.24
CA ASN A 106 5.06 0.88 9.06
C ASN A 106 4.29 0.11 10.14
N LEU A 107 3.83 -1.12 9.86
CA LEU A 107 3.23 -2.02 10.85
C LEU A 107 4.22 -2.34 11.98
N ARG A 108 5.47 -2.69 11.63
CA ARG A 108 6.55 -2.99 12.60
C ARG A 108 6.96 -1.78 13.46
N ARG A 109 6.74 -0.55 12.97
CA ARG A 109 7.13 0.69 13.67
C ARG A 109 6.09 1.18 14.67
N LEU A 110 4.92 0.55 14.74
CA LEU A 110 3.81 1.03 15.56
C LEU A 110 3.74 0.33 16.91
N ASP A 111 4.42 0.90 17.90
CA ASP A 111 4.17 0.70 19.34
C ASP A 111 2.95 1.53 19.78
N SER A 112 1.80 1.29 19.15
CA SER A 112 0.58 2.05 19.43
C SER A 112 -0.38 1.24 20.29
N ASN A 113 -0.54 1.64 21.56
CA ASN A 113 -1.58 1.15 22.47
C ASN A 113 -2.99 1.25 21.87
N ALA A 114 -3.22 2.16 20.90
CA ALA A 114 -4.53 2.30 20.26
C ALA A 114 -4.92 1.07 19.44
N THR A 115 -3.95 0.31 18.94
CA THR A 115 -4.20 -0.99 18.28
C THR A 115 -4.65 -2.02 19.31
N GLU A 116 -3.95 -2.10 20.44
CA GLU A 116 -4.29 -3.02 21.52
C GLU A 116 -5.66 -2.68 22.12
N GLU A 117 -5.92 -1.40 22.40
CA GLU A 117 -7.21 -0.92 22.86
C GLU A 117 -8.35 -1.19 21.86
N PHE A 118 -8.07 -1.15 20.56
CA PHE A 118 -9.06 -1.49 19.54
C PHE A 118 -9.31 -2.99 19.53
N ALA A 119 -8.26 -3.82 19.55
CA ALA A 119 -8.37 -5.27 19.60
C ALA A 119 -9.15 -5.75 20.84
N ASP A 120 -8.93 -5.13 22.00
CA ASP A 120 -9.62 -5.44 23.25
C ASP A 120 -11.12 -5.07 23.22
N LYS A 121 -11.54 -4.18 22.32
CA LYS A 121 -12.93 -3.69 22.20
C LYS A 121 -13.75 -4.43 21.14
N VAL A 122 -13.10 -5.20 20.27
CA VAL A 122 -13.72 -5.92 19.15
C VAL A 122 -14.03 -7.35 19.58
N ASP A 123 -15.32 -7.71 19.53
CA ASP A 123 -15.79 -9.09 19.76
C ASP A 123 -15.87 -9.91 18.46
N ARG A 124 -15.96 -11.25 18.58
CA ARG A 124 -16.11 -12.18 17.43
C ARG A 124 -17.26 -11.84 16.49
N ASP A 125 -18.36 -11.36 17.06
CA ASP A 125 -19.56 -11.08 16.30
C ASP A 125 -19.52 -9.70 15.66
N ASP A 126 -18.58 -8.82 16.03
CA ASP A 126 -18.51 -7.46 15.51
C ASP A 126 -18.07 -7.44 14.04
N VAL A 127 -18.49 -6.40 13.31
CA VAL A 127 -18.18 -6.24 11.88
C VAL A 127 -17.22 -5.07 11.71
N ILE A 128 -16.09 -5.30 11.04
CA ILE A 128 -15.15 -4.25 10.66
C ILE A 128 -15.28 -4.01 9.16
N ILE A 129 -15.61 -2.78 8.78
CA ILE A 129 -15.63 -2.32 7.39
C ILE A 129 -14.48 -1.34 7.22
N SER A 130 -13.44 -1.75 6.48
CA SER A 130 -12.34 -0.86 6.11
C SER A 130 -12.46 -0.39 4.66
N THR A 131 -12.26 0.90 4.44
CA THR A 131 -12.35 1.54 3.10
C THR A 131 -10.99 1.74 2.42
N ASN A 132 -9.90 1.46 3.13
CA ASN A 132 -8.52 1.53 2.68
C ASN A 132 -7.67 0.52 3.46
N TYR A 133 -6.36 0.44 3.20
CA TYR A 133 -5.43 -0.13 4.18
C TYR A 133 -5.57 0.62 5.52
N ASP A 134 -5.83 -0.13 6.60
CA ASP A 134 -5.96 0.44 7.93
C ASP A 134 -5.12 -0.32 8.94
N ILE A 135 -4.05 0.34 9.39
CA ILE A 135 -3.07 -0.27 10.29
C ILE A 135 -3.68 -0.68 11.62
N VAL A 136 -4.71 0.01 12.10
CA VAL A 136 -5.32 -0.31 13.39
C VAL A 136 -5.97 -1.69 13.31
N ALA A 137 -6.77 -1.94 12.27
CA ALA A 137 -7.34 -3.25 12.02
C ALA A 137 -6.26 -4.30 11.69
N ASP A 138 -5.32 -3.95 10.81
CA ASP A 138 -4.32 -4.89 10.31
C ASP A 138 -3.39 -5.38 11.44
N ASN A 139 -2.92 -4.48 12.33
CA ASN A 139 -2.13 -4.87 13.50
C ASN A 139 -2.97 -5.59 14.57
N ALA A 140 -4.24 -5.22 14.76
CA ALA A 140 -5.13 -5.91 15.70
C ALA A 140 -5.37 -7.38 15.27
N LEU A 141 -5.49 -7.63 13.97
CA LEU A 141 -5.57 -8.98 13.39
C LEU A 141 -4.23 -9.72 13.48
N TYR A 142 -3.13 -9.07 13.09
CA TYR A 142 -1.80 -9.69 13.03
C TYR A 142 -1.24 -10.08 14.41
N SER A 143 -1.56 -9.32 15.47
CA SER A 143 -1.12 -9.60 16.84
C SER A 143 -1.75 -10.83 17.47
N GLY A 144 -2.74 -11.47 16.82
CA GLY A 144 -3.40 -12.68 17.33
C GLY A 144 -4.18 -12.47 18.63
N ARG A 145 -4.32 -11.22 19.09
CA ARG A 145 -5.10 -10.84 20.27
C ARG A 145 -6.56 -10.54 19.94
N GLY A 146 -6.88 -10.27 18.68
CA GLY A 146 -8.24 -10.32 18.21
C GLY A 146 -8.71 -11.78 18.19
N ASN A 147 -9.80 -12.08 18.89
CA ASN A 147 -10.47 -13.38 18.82
C ASN A 147 -11.14 -13.61 17.46
N ILE A 148 -10.61 -13.06 16.37
CA ILE A 148 -11.24 -12.89 15.07
C ILE A 148 -10.88 -14.12 14.23
N ASN A 149 -11.71 -15.16 14.33
CA ASN A 149 -11.72 -16.33 13.44
C ASN A 149 -12.95 -16.26 12.55
#